data_AF-A2A0G1-F1
#
_entry.id   AF-A2A0G1-F1
#
_cell.length_a   1.000
_cell.length_b   1.000
_cell.length_c   1.000
_cell.angle_alpha   90.00
_cell.angle_beta   90.00
_cell.angle_gamma   90.00
#
_symmetry.space_group_name_H-M   'P 1'
#
loop_
_entity.id
_entity.type
_entity.pdbx_description
1 polymer ?
#
loop_
_entity_poly.entity_id
_entity_poly.type
_entity_poly.pdbx_seq_one_letter_code
_entity_poly.pdbx_strand_id
1 'polypeptide(L)'
;MTLNMDQSQYSKIEKGKTDPTTATLEKICKALNIEVAELFVSDQLFKNVDSLDKSLVEKVHLLEQLDESEKQSIFQIIDSLIIKKRLKDTLNDAINLAS
;
A
#
# COMPACT_ATOMS: atom_id res chain seq x y z
N MET A 1 28.77 0.93 5.17
CA MET A 1 28.25 2.06 4.38
C MET A 1 28.06 3.22 5.34
N THR A 2 28.94 4.23 5.31
CA THR A 2 28.88 5.37 6.22
C THR A 2 28.11 6.49 5.54
N LEU A 3 27.12 7.07 6.24
CA LEU A 3 26.30 8.19 5.73
C LEU A 3 27.13 9.46 5.43
N ASN A 4 28.43 9.45 5.80
CA ASN A 4 29.39 10.55 5.67
C ASN A 4 28.81 11.87 6.18
N MET A 5 28.07 11.77 7.29
CA MET A 5 27.35 12.86 7.93
C MET A 5 27.95 13.05 9.31
N ASP A 6 28.22 14.31 9.66
CA ASP A 6 28.75 14.67 10.97
C ASP A 6 27.74 14.35 12.10
N GLN A 7 28.24 13.91 13.25
CA GLN A 7 27.40 13.50 14.38
C GLN A 7 26.50 14.65 14.89
N SER A 8 26.95 15.90 14.79
CA SER A 8 26.13 17.06 15.14
C SER A 8 24.96 17.24 14.17
N GLN A 9 25.17 17.00 12.87
CA GLN A 9 24.11 17.07 11.86
C GLN A 9 23.07 15.99 12.07
N TYR A 10 23.51 14.75 12.35
CA TYR A 10 22.63 13.65 12.71
C TYR A 10 21.74 14.01 13.92
N SER A 11 22.33 14.50 15.01
CA SER A 11 21.57 14.86 16.21
C SER A 11 20.60 16.02 16.00
N LYS A 12 20.90 16.95 15.08
CA LYS A 12 19.98 18.04 14.73
C LYS A 12 18.77 17.53 13.94
N ILE A 13 18.99 16.62 13.00
CA ILE A 13 17.92 15.99 12.22
C ILE A 13 16.98 15.20 13.13
N GLU A 14 17.52 14.34 14.00
CA GLU A 14 16.69 13.56 14.94
C GLU A 14 15.87 14.43 15.90
N LYS A 15 16.39 15.61 16.28
CA LYS A 15 15.71 16.55 17.17
C LYS A 15 14.77 17.51 16.42
N GLY A 16 14.59 17.34 15.11
CA GLY A 16 13.76 18.20 14.28
C GLY A 16 14.26 19.65 14.18
N LYS A 17 15.57 19.88 14.42
CA LYS A 17 16.18 21.22 14.37
C LYS A 17 16.69 21.59 12.98
N THR A 18 16.83 20.60 12.09
CA THR A 18 17.35 20.79 10.73
C THR A 18 16.76 19.71 9.84
N ASP A 19 16.18 20.12 8.71
CA ASP A 19 15.66 19.18 7.72
C ASP A 19 16.80 18.65 6.84
N PRO A 20 16.86 17.34 6.57
CA PRO A 20 17.85 16.76 5.68
C PRO A 20 17.59 17.19 4.23
N THR A 21 18.66 17.34 3.44
CA THR A 21 18.53 17.48 1.97
C THR A 21 18.01 16.18 1.35
N THR A 22 17.40 16.25 0.17
CA THR A 22 16.92 15.07 -0.56
C THR A 22 18.01 14.00 -0.76
N ALA A 23 19.23 14.41 -1.08
CA ALA A 23 20.38 13.50 -1.21
C ALA A 23 20.77 12.83 0.11
N THR A 24 20.55 13.50 1.25
CA THR A 24 20.79 12.93 2.58
C THR A 24 19.68 11.98 2.97
N LEU A 25 18.43 12.33 2.64
CA LEU A 25 17.25 11.50 2.84
C LEU A 25 17.37 10.16 2.11
N GLU A 26 17.77 10.18 0.83
CA GLU A 26 18.01 8.94 0.08
C GLU A 26 19.08 8.04 0.70
N LYS A 27 20.16 8.63 1.24
CA LYS A 27 21.22 7.88 1.90
C LYS A 27 20.72 7.23 3.19
N ILE A 28 19.90 7.96 3.95
CA ILE A 28 19.26 7.44 5.17
C ILE A 28 18.33 6.28 4.81
N CYS A 29 17.45 6.45 3.81
CA CYS A 29 16.56 5.39 3.32
C CYS A 29 17.34 4.15 2.85
N LYS A 30 18.40 4.32 2.06
CA LYS A 30 19.27 3.23 1.60
C LYS A 30 19.98 2.51 2.76
N ALA A 31 20.38 3.24 3.79
CA ALA A 31 21.02 2.65 4.98
C ALA A 31 20.02 1.87 5.86
N LEU A 32 18.76 2.32 5.91
CA LEU A 32 17.68 1.69 6.65
C LEU A 32 16.92 0.63 5.83
N ASN A 33 17.24 0.49 4.54
CA ASN A 33 16.57 -0.40 3.58
C ASN A 33 15.06 -0.17 3.50
N ILE A 34 14.64 1.10 3.46
CA ILE A 34 13.24 1.55 3.31
C ILE A 34 13.10 2.44 2.06
N GLU A 35 11.90 2.55 1.50
CA GLU A 35 11.63 3.49 0.42
C GLU A 35 11.43 4.92 0.92
N VAL A 36 11.82 5.91 0.12
CA VAL A 36 11.62 7.35 0.47
C VAL A 36 10.13 7.67 0.66
N ALA A 37 9.25 7.01 -0.10
CA ALA A 37 7.81 7.16 0.01
C ALA A 37 7.29 6.85 1.43
N GLU A 38 7.88 5.87 2.11
CA GLU A 38 7.48 5.45 3.47
C GLU A 38 7.67 6.57 4.51
N LEU A 39 8.62 7.49 4.29
CA LEU A 39 8.85 8.62 5.20
C LEU A 39 7.75 9.70 5.11
N PHE A 40 6.98 9.72 4.03
CA PHE A 40 5.90 10.68 3.80
C PHE A 40 4.51 10.05 3.95
N VAL A 41 4.44 8.77 4.31
CA VAL A 41 3.21 8.13 4.75
C VAL A 41 2.88 8.70 6.13
N SER A 42 2.06 9.75 6.13
CA SER A 42 1.56 10.40 7.33
C SER A 42 1.02 9.38 8.33
N ASP A 43 1.28 9.56 9.63
CA ASP A 43 0.57 8.88 10.74
C ASP A 43 -0.97 9.01 10.64
N GLN A 44 -1.46 9.90 9.77
CA GLN A 44 -2.87 10.06 9.46
C GLN A 44 -3.46 8.94 8.59
N LEU A 45 -2.65 8.17 7.85
CA LEU A 45 -3.10 6.90 7.29
C LEU A 45 -3.30 5.85 8.38
N PHE A 46 -2.69 5.98 9.56
CA PHE A 46 -2.84 5.01 10.64
C PHE A 46 -3.95 5.33 11.66
N LYS A 47 -4.66 6.46 11.52
CA LYS A 47 -5.73 6.83 12.47
C LYS A 47 -7.13 6.34 12.12
N ASN A 48 -7.40 5.91 10.88
CA ASN A 48 -8.70 5.32 10.48
C ASN A 48 -8.55 4.37 9.27
N VAL A 49 -7.52 3.52 9.25
CA VAL A 49 -7.56 2.34 8.36
C VAL A 49 -8.35 1.30 9.14
N ASP A 50 -9.66 1.26 8.85
CA ASP A 50 -10.59 0.23 9.28
C ASP A 50 -9.87 -1.12 9.24
N SER A 51 -10.06 -1.96 10.26
CA SER A 51 -9.43 -3.30 10.33
C SER A 51 -9.61 -4.15 9.06
N LEU A 52 -10.60 -3.81 8.23
CA LEU A 52 -10.85 -4.31 6.89
C LEU A 52 -9.69 -4.10 5.92
N ASP A 53 -9.10 -2.91 5.88
CA ASP A 53 -8.03 -2.58 4.92
C ASP A 53 -6.71 -3.29 5.30
N LYS A 54 -6.42 -3.43 6.60
CA LYS A 54 -5.32 -4.31 7.07
C LYS A 54 -5.55 -5.76 6.66
N SER A 55 -6.79 -6.26 6.79
CA SER A 55 -7.15 -7.63 6.37
C SER A 55 -7.04 -7.82 4.86
N LEU A 56 -7.36 -6.80 4.06
CA LEU A 56 -7.22 -6.86 2.60
C LEU A 56 -5.75 -6.89 2.18
N VAL A 57 -4.91 -6.02 2.74
CA VAL A 57 -3.48 -6.00 2.45
C VAL A 57 -2.84 -7.35 2.82
N GLU A 58 -3.18 -7.91 3.98
CA GLU A 58 -2.70 -9.22 4.40
C GLU A 58 -3.14 -10.34 3.45
N LYS A 59 -4.41 -10.33 3.01
CA LYS A 59 -4.92 -11.30 2.03
C LYS A 59 -4.24 -11.16 0.67
N VAL A 60 -3.97 -9.95 0.20
CA VAL A 60 -3.24 -9.71 -1.05
C VAL A 60 -1.83 -10.27 -0.95
N HIS A 61 -1.14 -10.03 0.17
CA HIS A 61 0.19 -10.60 0.39
C HIS A 61 0.19 -12.14 0.39
N LEU A 62 -0.83 -12.76 0.99
CA LEU A 62 -0.98 -14.23 0.95
C LEU A 62 -1.24 -14.75 -0.47
N LEU A 63 -1.98 -14.00 -1.31
CA LEU A 63 -2.19 -14.37 -2.71
C LEU A 63 -0.89 -14.32 -3.53
N GLU A 64 0.01 -13.37 -3.23
CA GLU A 64 1.31 -13.26 -3.91
C GLU A 64 2.21 -14.47 -3.66
N GLN A 65 2.04 -15.14 -2.52
CA GLN A 65 2.79 -16.33 -2.13
C GLN A 65 2.29 -17.63 -2.79
N LEU A 66 1.12 -17.61 -3.44
CA LEU A 66 0.58 -18.78 -4.15
C LEU A 66 1.32 -19.07 -5.45
N ASP A 67 1.22 -20.31 -5.91
CA ASP A 67 1.77 -20.70 -7.21
C ASP A 67 0.92 -20.12 -8.36
N GLU A 68 1.52 -19.95 -9.53
CA GLU A 68 0.88 -19.29 -10.68
C GLU A 68 -0.43 -19.96 -11.10
N SER A 69 -0.53 -21.29 -11.03
CA SER A 69 -1.79 -22.00 -11.32
C SER A 69 -2.91 -21.69 -10.32
N GLU A 70 -2.55 -21.49 -9.05
CA GLU A 70 -3.50 -21.19 -7.98
C GLU A 70 -3.97 -19.74 -8.07
N LYS A 71 -3.03 -18.79 -8.29
CA LYS A 71 -3.35 -17.39 -8.58
C LYS A 71 -4.31 -17.26 -9.75
N GLN A 72 -4.02 -17.95 -10.86
CA GLN A 72 -4.86 -17.93 -12.04
C GLN A 72 -6.29 -18.44 -11.75
N SER A 73 -6.41 -19.48 -10.91
CA SER A 73 -7.70 -20.02 -10.50
C SER A 73 -8.48 -19.02 -9.63
N ILE A 74 -7.82 -18.32 -8.70
CA ILE A 74 -8.44 -17.27 -7.89
C ILE A 74 -8.92 -16.10 -8.77
N PHE A 75 -8.12 -15.66 -9.73
CA PHE A 75 -8.52 -14.59 -10.65
C PHE A 75 -9.76 -14.95 -11.45
N GLN A 76 -9.83 -16.18 -11.97
CA GLN A 76 -11.02 -16.67 -12.69
C GLN A 76 -12.28 -16.68 -11.81
N ILE A 77 -12.16 -17.03 -10.53
CA ILE A 77 -13.27 -16.99 -9.58
C ILE A 77 -13.73 -15.54 -9.35
N ILE A 78 -12.79 -14.61 -9.12
CA ILE A 78 -13.09 -13.19 -8.92
C ILE A 78 -13.80 -12.62 -10.15
N ASP A 79 -13.29 -12.88 -11.36
CA ASP A 79 -13.90 -12.44 -12.62
C ASP A 79 -15.32 -12.98 -12.78
N SER A 80 -15.52 -14.26 -12.50
CA SER A 80 -16.84 -14.90 -12.56
C SER A 80 -17.85 -14.23 -11.61
N LEU A 81 -17.41 -13.88 -10.40
CA LEU A 81 -18.24 -13.19 -9.41
C LEU A 81 -18.56 -11.74 -9.83
N ILE A 82 -17.59 -11.03 -10.42
CA ILE A 82 -17.78 -9.67 -10.93
C ILE A 82 -18.79 -9.68 -12.08
N ILE A 83 -18.66 -10.62 -13.03
CA ILE A 83 -19.61 -10.77 -14.14
C ILE A 83 -21.02 -11.04 -13.60
N LYS A 84 -21.16 -11.97 -12.65
CA LYS A 84 -22.44 -12.28 -12.01
C LYS A 84 -23.05 -11.04 -11.34
N LYS A 85 -22.24 -10.24 -10.65
CA LYS A 85 -22.68 -8.99 -10.02
C LYS A 85 -23.17 -7.99 -11.08
N ARG A 86 -22.38 -7.73 -12.11
CA ARG A 86 -22.75 -6.79 -13.18
C ARG A 86 -24.02 -7.20 -13.91
N LEU A 87 -24.18 -8.49 -14.20
CA LEU A 87 -25.40 -9.03 -14.80
C LEU A 87 -26.62 -8.77 -13.92
N LYS A 88 -26.51 -9.06 -12.62
CA LYS A 88 -27.58 -8.80 -11.65
C LYS A 88 -27.93 -7.31 -11.60
N ASP A 89 -26.92 -6.45 -11.53
CA ASP A 89 -27.11 -5.00 -11.46
C ASP A 89 -27.81 -4.49 -12.74
N THR A 90 -27.36 -4.94 -13.92
CA THR A 90 -27.97 -4.57 -15.23
C THR A 90 -29.42 -5.04 -15.34
N LEU A 91 -29.73 -6.25 -14.87
CA LEU A 91 -31.10 -6.77 -14.87
C LEU A 91 -32.01 -5.97 -13.93
N ASN A 92 -31.53 -5.61 -12.74
CA ASN A 92 -32.28 -4.77 -11.81
C ASN A 92 -32.55 -3.39 -12.42
N ASP A 93 -31.56 -2.79 -13.06
CA ASP A 93 -31.69 -1.49 -13.71
C ASP A 93 -32.72 -1.53 -14.84
N ALA A 94 -32.71 -2.58 -15.67
CA ALA A 94 -33.68 -2.78 -16.74
C ALA A 94 -35.13 -2.96 -16.23
N ILE A 95 -35.31 -3.67 -15.11
CA ILE A 95 -36.62 -3.84 -14.46
C ILE A 95 -37.12 -2.50 -13.90
N ASN A 96 -36.25 -1.72 -13.26
CA ASN A 96 -36.59 -0.42 -12.71
C ASN A 96 -36.91 0.62 -13.80
N LEU A 97 -36.31 0.53 -14.99
CA LEU A 97 -36.65 1.38 -16.14
C LEU A 97 -37.97 1.01 -16.82
N ALA A 98 -38.40 -0.25 -16.70
CA ALA A 98 -39.63 -0.76 -17.31
C ALA A 98 -40.86 -0.64 -16.39
N SER A 99 -40.67 -0.20 -15.14
CA SER A 99 -41.71 0.04 -14.12
C SER A 99 -42.06 1.53 -14.03
#